data_AF-T1B082-F1
#
_entry.id   AF-T1B082-F1
#
_cell.length_a   1.000
_cell.length_b   1.000
_cell.length_c   1.000
_cell.angle_alpha   90.00
_cell.angle_beta   90.00
_cell.angle_gamma   90.00
#
_symmetry.space_group_name_H-M   'P 1'
#
loop_
_entity.id
_entity.type
_entity.pdbx_description
1 polymer ?
#
loop_
_entity_poly.entity_id
_entity_poly.type
_entity_poly.pdbx_seq_one_letter_code
_entity_poly.pdbx_strand_id
1 'polypeptide(L)' 'FNLHDLRRTCRTGLSRLKVEPHIAERVLNHVQPGVAGVYDRFAYLDEKREALEKWAKHLTALRAQPLKKVTEET' A
#
# COMPACT_ATOMS: atom_id res chain seq x y z
N PHE A 1 -11.78 14.15 3.84
CA PHE A 1 -11.63 12.72 3.55
C PHE A 1 -12.52 12.37 2.38
N ASN A 2 -11.95 11.92 1.26
CA ASN A 2 -12.67 11.40 0.10
C ASN A 2 -12.18 9.99 -0.25
N LEU A 3 -12.79 9.34 -1.24
CA LEU A 3 -12.37 8.00 -1.67
C LEU A 3 -10.92 7.95 -2.17
N HIS A 4 -10.39 9.03 -2.71
CA HIS A 4 -8.99 9.13 -3.15
C HIS A 4 -8.02 9.08 -1.96
N ASP A 5 -8.42 9.53 -0.77
CA ASP A 5 -7.57 9.46 0.42
C ASP A 5 -7.27 8.00 0.83
N LEU A 6 -8.19 7.06 0.60
CA LEU A 6 -7.94 5.62 0.83
C LEU A 6 -6.76 5.10 0.00
N ARG A 7 -6.68 5.52 -1.27
CA ARG A 7 -5.58 5.13 -2.17
C ARG A 7 -4.26 5.74 -1.74
N ARG A 8 -4.25 7.01 -1.30
CA ARG A 8 -3.03 7.66 -0.74
C ARG A 8 -2.57 6.95 0.53
N THR A 9 -3.48 6.67 1.46
CA THR A 9 -3.16 5.95 2.70
C THR A 9 -2.58 4.56 2.40
N CYS A 10 -3.20 3.82 1.48
CA CYS A 10 -2.69 2.52 1.04
C CYS A 10 -1.29 2.65 0.41
N ARG A 11 -1.07 3.65 -0.46
CA ARG A 11 0.24 3.88 -1.09
C ARG A 11 1.36 4.08 -0.08
N THR A 12 1.14 4.97 0.89
CA THR A 12 2.10 5.25 1.96
C THR A 12 2.29 4.02 2.86
N GLY A 13 1.22 3.28 3.15
CA GLY A 13 1.26 2.03 3.89
C GLY A 13 2.12 0.97 3.23
N LEU A 14 1.96 0.75 1.92
CA LEU A 14 2.77 -0.17 1.13
C LEU A 14 4.27 0.21 1.16
N SER A 15 4.60 1.51 1.07
CA SER A 15 5.99 1.96 1.23
C SER A 15 6.55 1.65 2.62
N ARG A 16 5.77 1.84 3.69
CA ARG A 16 6.18 1.51 5.06
C ARG A 16 6.46 0.01 5.24
N LEU A 17 5.71 -0.82 4.52
CA LEU A 17 5.89 -2.28 4.49
C LEU A 17 7.01 -2.72 3.54
N LYS A 18 7.82 -1.78 3.02
CA LYS A 18 8.93 -2.03 2.09
C LYS A 18 8.50 -2.77 0.83
N VAL A 19 7.29 -2.52 0.34
CA VAL A 19 6.87 -2.99 -0.98
C VAL A 19 7.55 -2.12 -2.04
N GLU A 20 8.14 -2.77 -3.03
CA GLU A 20 8.82 -2.10 -4.14
C GLU A 20 7.92 -1.05 -4.81
N PRO A 21 8.42 0.16 -5.12
CA PRO A 21 7.59 1.24 -5.65
C PRO A 21 6.81 0.83 -6.90
N HIS A 22 7.47 0.16 -7.85
CA HIS A 22 6.83 -0.28 -9.10
C HIS A 22 5.74 -1.35 -8.91
N ILE A 23 5.80 -2.12 -7.82
CA ILE A 23 4.72 -3.05 -7.44
C ILE A 23 3.58 -2.30 -6.77
N ALA A 24 3.88 -1.36 -5.87
CA ALA A 24 2.88 -0.56 -5.19
C ALA A 24 2.06 0.33 -6.15
N GLU A 25 2.70 0.94 -7.17
CA GLU A 25 2.00 1.67 -8.23
C GLU A 25 1.05 0.74 -9.02
N ARG A 26 1.47 -0.49 -9.30
CA ARG A 26 0.65 -1.49 -10.01
C ARG A 26 -0.49 -2.04 -9.18
N VAL A 27 -0.31 -2.24 -7.87
CA VAL A 27 -1.40 -2.59 -6.93
C VAL A 27 -2.49 -1.52 -7.00
N LEU A 28 -2.08 -0.26 -7.11
CA LEU A 28 -3.02 0.85 -7.26
C LEU A 28 -3.56 0.96 -8.69
N ASN A 29 -3.09 0.21 -9.67
CA ASN A 29 -3.47 0.39 -11.09
C ASN A 29 -3.13 1.80 -11.60
N HIS A 30 -1.97 2.33 -11.19
CA HIS A 30 -1.43 3.56 -11.77
C HIS A 30 -0.79 3.27 -13.13
N VAL A 31 -0.95 4.22 -14.05
CA VAL A 31 -0.32 4.14 -15.37
C VAL A 31 1.18 4.39 -15.21
N GLN A 32 1.98 3.49 -15.77
CA GLN A 32 3.43 3.57 -15.68
C GLN A 32 3.97 4.54 -16.74
N PRO A 33 4.69 5.59 -16.36
CA PRO A 33 5.13 6.61 -17.30
C PRO A 33 6.30 6.13 -18.17
N GLY A 34 6.42 6.72 -19.35
CA GLY A 34 7.59 6.59 -20.22
C GLY A 34 7.80 5.18 -20.78
N VAL A 35 9.07 4.88 -21.07
CA VAL A 35 9.51 3.65 -21.77
C VAL A 35 9.12 2.38 -21.00
N ALA A 36 9.09 2.43 -19.66
CA ALA A 36 8.67 1.32 -18.83
C ALA A 36 7.23 0.89 -19.13
N GLY A 37 6.29 1.82 -19.35
CA GLY A 37 4.90 1.49 -19.70
C GLY A 37 4.74 0.85 -21.08
N VAL A 38 5.72 1.03 -21.97
CA VAL A 38 5.74 0.42 -23.31
C VAL A 38 6.21 -1.03 -23.23
N TYR A 39 7.31 -1.30 -22.53
CA TYR A 39 7.97 -2.61 -22.54
C TYR A 39 7.58 -3.53 -21.38
N ASP A 40 7.30 -2.97 -20.20
CA ASP A 40 7.05 -3.75 -19.01
C ASP A 40 5.57 -4.15 -18.90
N ARG A 41 5.23 -5.15 -19.71
CA ARG A 41 3.89 -5.74 -19.82
C ARG A 41 3.63 -6.86 -18.83
N PHE A 42 4.60 -7.21 -17.99
CA PHE A 42 4.42 -8.26 -17.00
C PHE A 42 3.39 -7.82 -15.96
N ALA A 43 2.48 -8.72 -15.61
CA ALA A 43 1.33 -8.38 -14.76
C ALA A 43 1.69 -8.32 -13.27
N TYR A 44 2.82 -8.90 -12.87
CA TYR A 44 3.28 -9.00 -11.48
C TYR A 44 2.19 -9.52 -10.53
N LEU A 45 1.45 -10.56 -10.93
CA LEU A 45 0.29 -11.01 -10.15
C LEU A 45 0.69 -11.53 -8.76
N ASP A 46 1.80 -12.25 -8.68
CA ASP A 46 2.26 -12.86 -7.44
C ASP A 46 2.82 -11.81 -6.48
N GLU A 47 3.59 -10.84 -7.00
CA GLU A 47 4.14 -9.73 -6.22
C GLU A 47 3.03 -8.79 -5.73
N LYS A 48 2.01 -8.53 -6.58
CA LYS A 48 0.81 -7.78 -6.15
C LYS A 48 0.06 -8.53 -5.06
N ARG A 49 -0.08 -9.86 -5.16
CA ARG A 49 -0.72 -10.68 -4.13
C ARG A 49 0.04 -10.55 -2.81
N GLU A 50 1.36 -10.75 -2.83
CA GLU A 50 2.19 -10.64 -1.63
C GLU A 50 2.10 -9.24 -0.98
N ALA A 51 2.13 -8.18 -1.79
CA ALA A 51 1.96 -6.81 -1.31
C ALA A 51 0.61 -6.58 -0.63
N LEU A 52 -0.47 -7.08 -1.22
CA LEU A 52 -1.82 -6.98 -0.67
C LEU A 52 -1.99 -7.83 0.60
N GLU A 53 -1.37 -9.00 0.68
CA GLU A 53 -1.36 -9.83 1.88
C GLU A 53 -0.62 -9.15 3.04
N LYS A 54 0.54 -8.53 2.77
CA LYS A 54 1.27 -7.73 3.76
C LYS A 54 0.40 -6.58 4.28
N TRP A 55 -0.29 -5.89 3.37
CA TRP A 55 -1.20 -4.80 3.74
C TRP A 55 -2.39 -5.28 4.58
N ALA A 56 -3.03 -6.40 4.20
CA ALA A 56 -4.13 -6.99 4.95
C ALA A 56 -3.71 -7.42 6.36
N LYS A 57 -2.52 -8.04 6.49
CA LYS A 57 -1.93 -8.39 7.80
C LYS A 57 -1.71 -7.16 8.67
N HIS A 58 -1.17 -6.08 8.09
CA HIS A 58 -0.96 -4.82 8.80
C HIS A 58 -2.29 -4.22 9.32
N LEU A 59 -3.30 -4.13 8.47
CA LEU A 59 -4.62 -3.62 8.87
C LEU A 59 -5.28 -4.48 9.96
N THR A 60 -5.15 -5.80 9.86
CA THR A 60 -5.66 -6.73 10.88
C THR A 60 -4.96 -6.52 12.23
N ALA A 61 -3.64 -6.31 12.21
CA ALA A 61 -2.87 -6.01 13.42
C ALA A 61 -3.24 -4.65 14.03
N LEU A 62 -3.58 -3.64 13.23
CA LEU A 62 -4.08 -2.36 13.75
C LEU A 62 -5.44 -2.52 14.42
N ARG A 63 -6.35 -3.33 13.83
CA ARG A 63 -7.67 -3.61 14.42
C ARG A 63 -7.56 -4.33 15.78
N ALA A 64 -6.59 -5.22 15.93
CA ALA A 64 -6.39 -6.00 17.15
C ALA A 64 -5.68 -5.23 18.28
N GLN A 65 -5.13 -4.04 18.00
CA GLN A 65 -4.46 -3.24 19.03
C GLN A 65 -5.49 -2.51 19.90
N PRO A 66 -5.40 -2.60 21.24
CA PRO A 66 -6.19 -1.74 22.11
C PRO A 66 -5.80 -0.28 21.83
N LEU A 67 -6.80 0.61 21.79
CA LEU A 67 -6.58 2.04 21.61
C LEU A 67 -5.57 2.52 22.64
N LYS A 68 -4.44 3.07 22.19
CA LYS A 68 -3.51 3.76 23.09
C LYS A 68 -4.27 4.93 23.71
N LYS A 69 -4.48 4.91 25.03
CA LYS A 69 -4.90 6.10 25.76
C LYS A 69 -3.81 7.15 25.53
N VAL A 70 -4.16 8.24 24.86
CA VAL A 70 -3.31 9.41 24.77
C VAL A 70 -3.23 9.94 26.21
N THR A 71 -2.09 9.75 26.86
CA THR A 71 -1.81 10.44 28.11
C THR A 71 -1.53 11.89 27.76
N GLU A 72 -2.44 12.79 28.13
CA GLU A 72 -2.15 14.21 28.19
C GLU A 72 -1.01 14.40 29.21
N GLU A 73 0.19 14.68 28.71
CA GLU A 73 1.26 15.24 29.52
C GLU A 73 1.10 16.77 29.48
N THR A 74 0.88 17.33 30.66
CA THR A 74 0.76 18.76 30.99
C THR A 74 2.01 19.55 30.65
#